data_AF-A0AAX1KF46-F1
#
_entry.id   AF-A0AAX1KF46-F1
#
_cell.length_a   1.000
_cell.length_b   1.000
_cell.length_c   1.000
_cell.angle_alpha   90.00
_cell.angle_beta   90.00
_cell.angle_gamma   90.00
#
_symmetry.space_group_name_H-M   'P 1'
#
loop_
_entity.id
_entity.type
_entity.pdbx_description
1 polymer ?
#
loop_
_entity_poly.entity_id
_entity_poly.type
_entity_poly.pdbx_seq_one_letter_code
_entity_poly.pdbx_strand_id
1 'polypeptide(L)'
;MITFPVAVETFIADQEKRAGRKFDDFQRELLGEYVELFNLEFDAGMKGEEPSNVLKDTAEFYARKGKLEELEKPVLKHFYACVQYWCNEAYRQGKETRNHG
;
A
#
# COMPACT_ATOMS: atom_id res chain seq x y z
N MET A 1 8.90 3.10 -12.77
CA MET A 1 7.97 2.01 -12.41
C MET A 1 8.57 1.34 -11.19
N ILE A 2 7.81 1.19 -10.11
CA ILE A 2 8.28 0.50 -8.90
C ILE A 2 8.14 -1.01 -9.11
N THR A 3 9.18 -1.75 -8.74
CA THR A 3 9.20 -3.22 -8.79
C THR A 3 9.26 -3.75 -7.37
N PHE A 4 8.37 -4.68 -7.03
CA PHE A 4 8.30 -5.34 -5.73
C PHE A 4 9.07 -6.67 -5.76
N PRO A 5 9.68 -7.09 -4.64
CA PRO A 5 9.78 -6.35 -3.38
C PRO A 5 10.68 -5.11 -3.52
N VAL A 6 10.36 -4.04 -2.80
CA VAL A 6 11.04 -2.75 -2.88
C VAL A 6 11.59 -2.35 -1.51
N ALA A 7 12.76 -1.71 -1.50
CA ALA A 7 13.29 -1.06 -0.30
C ALA A 7 12.47 0.19 0.07
N VAL A 8 12.32 0.44 1.36
CA VAL A 8 11.54 1.57 1.91
C VAL A 8 12.03 2.90 1.33
N GLU A 9 13.34 3.11 1.31
CA GLU A 9 13.98 4.34 0.84
C GLU A 9 13.74 4.57 -0.65
N THR A 10 13.75 3.50 -1.45
CA THR A 10 13.49 3.56 -2.89
C THR A 10 12.03 3.95 -3.16
N PHE A 11 11.09 3.37 -2.42
CA PHE A 11 9.68 3.72 -2.56
C PHE A 11 9.42 5.17 -2.12
N ILE A 12 9.94 5.58 -0.95
CA ILE A 12 9.81 6.95 -0.45
C ILE A 12 10.38 7.95 -1.44
N ALA A 13 11.58 7.69 -2.00
CA ALA A 13 12.17 8.59 -2.98
C ALA A 13 11.31 8.75 -4.25
N ASP A 14 10.66 7.68 -4.73
CA ASP A 14 9.73 7.75 -5.85
C ASP A 14 8.47 8.55 -5.49
N GLN A 15 7.90 8.34 -4.29
CA GLN A 15 6.72 9.08 -3.82
C GLN A 15 7.02 10.58 -3.62
N GLU A 16 8.16 10.94 -3.01
CA GLU A 16 8.59 12.34 -2.86
C GLU A 16 8.77 13.03 -4.22
N LYS A 17 9.36 12.31 -5.19
CA LYS A 17 9.52 12.81 -6.55
C LYS A 17 8.17 13.05 -7.22
N ARG A 18 7.20 12.14 -7.06
CA ARG A 18 5.82 12.31 -7.57
C ARG A 18 5.07 13.45 -6.90
N ALA A 19 5.27 13.62 -5.59
CA ALA A 19 4.65 14.68 -4.81
C ALA A 19 5.30 16.06 -5.03
N GLY A 20 6.49 16.11 -5.63
CA GLY A 20 7.25 17.35 -5.84
C GLY A 20 7.76 17.98 -4.53
N ARG A 21 7.79 17.23 -3.43
CA ARG A 21 8.25 17.69 -2.12
C ARG A 21 8.86 16.57 -1.29
N LYS A 22 9.71 16.94 -0.35
CA LYS A 22 10.17 16.03 0.70
C LYS A 22 9.04 15.76 1.71
N PHE A 23 9.04 14.54 2.21
CA PHE A 23 8.17 14.10 3.29
C PHE A 23 8.86 14.33 4.62
N ASP A 24 8.06 14.72 5.61
CA ASP A 24 8.51 14.82 7.00
C ASP A 24 8.74 13.43 7.60
N ASP A 25 9.32 13.38 8.81
CA ASP A 25 9.71 12.13 9.45
C ASP A 25 8.52 11.21 9.69
N PHE A 26 7.37 11.77 10.09
CA PHE A 26 6.15 11.00 10.30
C PHE A 26 5.61 10.39 9.00
N GLN A 27 5.59 11.15 7.91
CA GLN A 27 5.19 10.66 6.59
C GLN A 27 6.10 9.55 6.08
N ARG A 28 7.42 9.65 6.36
CA ARG A 28 8.40 8.62 6.00
C ARG A 28 8.21 7.35 6.82
N GLU A 29 8.03 7.47 8.12
CA GLU A 29 7.76 6.35 9.02
C GLU A 29 6.48 5.61 8.61
N LEU A 30 5.38 6.34 8.40
CA LEU A 30 4.11 5.79 7.93
C LEU A 30 4.26 5.04 6.60
N LEU A 31 4.99 5.61 5.64
CA LEU A 31 5.23 4.95 4.36
C LEU A 31 6.12 3.70 4.49
N GLY A 32 7.01 3.65 5.49
CA GLY A 32 7.77 2.46 5.82
C GLY A 32 6.87 1.26 6.11
N GLU A 33 5.88 1.44 7.01
CA GLU A 33 4.91 0.39 7.35
C GLU A 33 4.11 -0.08 6.12
N TYR A 34 3.70 0.85 5.24
CA TYR A 34 2.99 0.49 4.02
C TYR A 34 3.86 -0.23 3.00
N VAL A 35 5.17 0.08 2.91
CA VAL A 35 6.09 -0.66 2.03
C VAL A 35 6.23 -2.11 2.50
N GLU A 36 6.29 -2.35 3.80
CA GLU A 36 6.28 -3.71 4.34
C GLU A 36 4.99 -4.45 3.94
N LEU A 37 3.82 -3.81 4.07
CA LEU A 37 2.55 -4.36 3.59
C LEU A 37 2.59 -4.66 2.09
N PHE A 38 3.11 -3.76 1.25
CA PHE A 38 3.18 -3.99 -0.20
C PHE A 38 4.10 -5.16 -0.53
N ASN A 39 5.23 -5.29 0.16
CA ASN A 39 6.14 -6.43 -0.03
C ASN A 39 5.49 -7.76 0.41
N LEU A 40 4.63 -7.75 1.44
CA LEU A 40 3.83 -8.92 1.82
C LEU A 40 2.80 -9.29 0.75
N GLU A 41 2.15 -8.33 0.11
CA GLU A 41 1.22 -8.59 -1.01
C GLU A 41 1.94 -9.21 -2.22
N PHE A 42 3.17 -8.77 -2.51
CA PHE A 42 4.00 -9.41 -3.53
C PHE A 42 4.26 -10.89 -3.19
N ASP A 43 4.60 -11.19 -1.94
CA ASP A 43 4.83 -12.57 -1.47
C ASP A 43 3.54 -13.41 -1.51
N ALA A 44 2.39 -12.84 -1.15
CA ALA A 44 1.08 -13.47 -1.32
C ALA A 44 0.81 -13.81 -2.80
N GLY A 45 1.12 -12.89 -3.71
CA GLY A 45 1.03 -13.12 -5.15
C GLY A 45 1.95 -14.26 -5.63
N MET A 46 3.17 -14.31 -5.12
CA MET A 46 4.13 -15.39 -5.38
C MET A 46 3.64 -16.75 -4.89
N LYS A 47 2.95 -16.79 -3.74
CA LYS A 47 2.40 -18.01 -3.15
C LYS A 47 1.06 -18.42 -3.74
N GLY A 48 0.38 -17.51 -4.44
CA GLY A 48 -0.98 -17.74 -4.94
C GLY A 48 -2.07 -17.61 -3.89
N GLU A 49 -1.80 -16.85 -2.83
CA GLU A 49 -2.78 -16.52 -1.81
C GLU A 49 -3.76 -15.45 -2.35
N GLU A 50 -4.83 -15.19 -1.61
CA GLU A 50 -5.76 -14.10 -1.93
C GLU A 50 -5.14 -12.75 -1.52
N PRO A 51 -5.28 -11.68 -2.35
CA PRO A 51 -4.78 -10.36 -2.00
C PRO A 51 -5.59 -9.72 -0.88
N SER A 52 -4.99 -8.80 -0.14
CA SER A 52 -5.70 -8.03 0.89
C SER A 52 -6.70 -7.04 0.30
N ASN A 53 -7.81 -6.82 1.02
CA ASN A 53 -8.78 -5.80 0.70
C ASN A 53 -8.68 -4.66 1.72
N VAL A 54 -7.64 -3.86 1.58
CA VAL A 54 -7.32 -2.72 2.47
C VAL A 54 -8.52 -1.80 2.65
N LEU A 55 -9.29 -1.52 1.59
CA LEU A 55 -10.47 -0.65 1.70
C LEU A 55 -11.53 -1.24 2.63
N LYS A 56 -11.83 -2.54 2.49
CA LYS A 56 -12.76 -3.25 3.35
C LYS A 56 -12.24 -3.33 4.78
N ASP A 57 -10.99 -3.76 4.97
CA ASP A 57 -10.40 -3.98 6.29
C ASP A 57 -10.29 -2.66 7.07
N THR A 58 -9.95 -1.57 6.38
CA THR A 58 -9.95 -0.22 6.94
C THR A 58 -11.37 0.22 7.32
N ALA A 59 -12.36 0.01 6.46
CA ALA A 59 -13.75 0.37 6.76
C ALA A 59 -14.28 -0.39 7.99
N GLU A 60 -13.99 -1.68 8.10
CA GLU A 60 -14.35 -2.49 9.26
C GLU A 60 -13.66 -1.99 10.55
N PHE A 61 -12.37 -1.64 10.46
CA PHE A 61 -11.62 -1.10 11.59
C PHE A 61 -12.20 0.23 12.09
N TYR A 62 -12.49 1.17 11.19
CA TYR A 62 -13.08 2.46 11.55
C TYR A 62 -14.52 2.30 12.08
N ALA A 63 -15.31 1.39 11.50
CA ALA A 63 -16.65 1.08 12.00
C ALA A 63 -16.63 0.53 13.42
N ARG A 64 -15.71 -0.41 13.74
CA ARG A 64 -15.54 -0.95 15.10
C ARG A 64 -15.16 0.13 16.13
N LYS A 65 -14.53 1.21 15.69
CA LYS A 65 -14.17 2.36 16.53
C LYS A 65 -15.26 3.44 16.58
N GLY A 66 -16.39 3.27 15.88
CA GLY A 66 -17.44 4.27 15.78
C GLY A 66 -16.99 5.54 15.06
N LYS A 67 -16.08 5.42 14.09
CA LYS A 67 -15.47 6.54 13.36
C LYS A 67 -15.59 6.39 11.83
N LEU A 68 -16.58 5.66 11.34
CA LEU A 68 -16.68 5.35 9.91
C LEU A 68 -16.75 6.63 9.05
N GLU A 69 -17.38 7.68 9.56
CA GLU A 69 -17.48 9.01 8.97
C GLU A 69 -16.12 9.69 8.73
N GLU A 70 -15.07 9.31 9.44
CA GLU A 70 -13.72 9.81 9.18
C GLU A 70 -13.24 9.42 7.78
N LEU A 71 -13.64 8.24 7.29
CA LEU A 71 -13.33 7.80 5.94
C LEU A 71 -14.05 8.61 4.86
N GLU A 72 -15.00 9.48 5.21
CA GLU A 72 -15.60 10.42 4.25
C GLU A 72 -14.67 11.59 3.90
N LYS A 73 -13.64 11.85 4.72
CA LYS A 73 -12.65 12.90 4.46
C LYS A 73 -11.93 12.61 3.14
N PRO A 74 -11.92 13.55 2.17
CA PRO A 74 -11.30 13.33 0.86
C PRO A 74 -9.85 12.85 0.92
N VAL A 75 -9.08 13.36 1.89
CA VAL A 75 -7.68 12.96 2.12
C VAL A 75 -7.55 11.49 2.51
N LEU A 76 -8.43 10.97 3.39
CA LEU A 76 -8.39 9.56 3.81
C LEU A 76 -8.90 8.64 2.71
N LYS A 77 -9.95 9.03 1.97
CA LYS A 77 -10.40 8.28 0.77
C LYS A 77 -9.29 8.12 -0.24
N HIS A 78 -8.62 9.23 -0.58
CA HIS A 78 -7.54 9.22 -1.55
C HIS A 78 -6.36 8.37 -1.07
N PHE A 79 -5.98 8.53 0.20
CA PHE A 79 -4.90 7.78 0.80
C PHE A 79 -5.12 6.26 0.74
N TYR A 80 -6.26 5.76 1.24
CA TYR A 80 -6.53 4.32 1.24
C TYR A 80 -6.76 3.76 -0.17
N ALA A 81 -7.27 4.56 -1.11
CA ALA A 81 -7.31 4.17 -2.52
C ALA A 81 -5.90 3.98 -3.11
N CYS A 82 -4.96 4.86 -2.78
CA CYS A 82 -3.56 4.72 -3.17
C CYS A 82 -2.90 3.49 -2.53
N VAL A 83 -3.17 3.22 -1.25
CA VAL A 83 -2.66 2.02 -0.57
C VAL A 83 -3.20 0.76 -1.25
N GLN A 84 -4.51 0.66 -1.50
CA GLN A 84 -5.10 -0.49 -2.20
C GLN A 84 -4.50 -0.67 -3.60
N TYR A 85 -4.24 0.42 -4.33
CA TYR A 85 -3.59 0.36 -5.64
C TYR A 85 -2.20 -0.28 -5.54
N TRP A 86 -1.37 0.15 -4.60
CA TRP A 86 -0.02 -0.40 -4.45
C TRP A 86 -0.02 -1.85 -3.96
N CYS A 87 -0.95 -2.25 -3.08
CA CYS A 87 -1.18 -3.65 -2.72
C CYS A 87 -1.49 -4.50 -3.95
N ASN A 88 -2.46 -4.07 -4.78
CA ASN A 88 -2.86 -4.80 -5.98
C ASN A 88 -1.70 -4.90 -6.99
N GLU A 89 -0.92 -3.84 -7.14
CA GLU A 89 0.21 -3.80 -8.06
C GLU A 89 1.35 -4.73 -7.59
N ALA A 90 1.67 -4.74 -6.29
CA ALA A 90 2.65 -5.66 -5.72
C ALA A 90 2.21 -7.11 -5.87
N TYR A 91 0.95 -7.42 -5.53
CA TYR A 91 0.37 -8.75 -5.72
C TYR A 91 0.42 -9.21 -7.18
N ARG A 92 0.04 -8.34 -8.12
CA ARG A 92 0.10 -8.61 -9.57
C ARG A 92 1.52 -9.00 -9.99
N GLN A 93 2.53 -8.23 -9.57
CA GLN A 93 3.93 -8.50 -9.88
C GLN A 93 4.39 -9.85 -9.29
N GLY A 94 3.97 -10.19 -8.07
CA GLY A 94 4.25 -11.50 -7.46
C GLY A 94 3.63 -12.65 -8.24
N LYS A 95 2.35 -12.53 -8.61
CA LYS A 95 1.64 -13.54 -9.40
C LYS A 95 2.26 -13.75 -10.78
N GLU A 96 2.70 -12.69 -11.44
CA GLU A 96 3.41 -12.76 -12.72
C GLU A 96 4.76 -13.46 -12.58
N THR A 97 5.52 -13.12 -11.52
CA THR A 97 6.81 -13.74 -11.24
C THR A 97 6.67 -15.24 -11.01
N ARG A 98 5.65 -15.69 -10.26
CA ARG A 98 5.34 -17.12 -10.07
C ARG A 98 5.05 -17.84 -11.39
N ASN A 99 4.31 -17.21 -12.30
CA ASN A 99 3.90 -17.84 -13.55
C ASN A 99 5.01 -17.86 -14.63
N HIS A 100 6.07 -17.08 -14.43
CA HIS A 100 7.21 -16.98 -15.34
C HIS A 100 8.52 -17.56 -14.75
N GLY A 101 8.47 -18.06 -13.51
CA GLY A 101 9.57 -18.72 -12.81
C GLY A 101 9.59 -20.24 -12.95
#